data_AF-A0A8S7EJ45-F1
#
_entry.id   AF-A0A8S7EJ45-F1
#
_cell.length_a   1.000
_cell.length_b   1.000
_cell.length_c   1.000
_cell.angle_alpha   90.00
_cell.angle_beta   90.00
_cell.angle_gamma   90.00
#
_symmetry.space_group_name_H-M   'P 1'
#
loop_
_entity.id
_entity.type
_entity.pdbx_description
1 polymer ?
#
loop_
_entity_poly.entity_id
_entity_poly.type
_entity_poly.pdbx_seq_one_letter_code
_entity_poly.pdbx_strand_id
1 'polypeptide(L)'
;MPLDSTKITPLAIYYKNITNGITELSLSETQKAQTTPFNQQEITIPVKGENFLSPWIAKDTRYYELGQFEDKDNIFRLVMYNTIGESDTPLLNVQLNSYDRKGILLDVLLLSTFFGYEDIIRFSHFKISPDYTIAIDNYVIYPYEPGEYGTTPHKKNPKPEVYIRAKYKIVKGYFKLTFREEYKTN
;
A
#
# COMPACT_ATOMS: atom_id res chain seq x y z
N MET A 1 0.00 17.63 -9.24
CA MET A 1 -1.07 17.74 -8.23
C MET A 1 -0.58 17.11 -6.93
N PRO A 2 -0.68 17.78 -5.77
CA PRO A 2 -0.35 17.15 -4.50
C PRO A 2 -1.44 16.15 -4.11
N LEU A 3 -1.06 14.93 -3.75
CA LEU A 3 -1.96 13.89 -3.25
C LEU A 3 -1.45 13.43 -1.88
N ASP A 4 -2.34 13.34 -0.91
CA ASP A 4 -2.05 12.95 0.47
C ASP A 4 -3.03 11.85 0.87
N SER A 5 -2.51 10.66 1.20
CA SER A 5 -3.33 9.47 1.43
C SER A 5 -4.30 9.65 2.60
N THR A 6 -3.93 10.46 3.60
CA THR A 6 -4.77 10.74 4.78
C THR A 6 -6.02 11.56 4.46
N LYS A 7 -6.05 12.19 3.27
CA LYS A 7 -7.18 13.01 2.78
C LYS A 7 -8.04 12.29 1.75
N ILE A 8 -7.68 11.06 1.37
CA ILE A 8 -8.47 10.23 0.46
C ILE A 8 -9.52 9.50 1.30
N THR A 9 -10.81 9.85 1.12
CA THR A 9 -11.90 9.37 1.97
C THR A 9 -11.94 7.85 2.14
N PRO A 10 -11.82 7.01 1.08
CA PRO A 10 -11.73 5.56 1.27
C PRO A 10 -10.55 5.13 2.16
N LEU A 11 -9.37 5.72 1.99
CA LEU A 11 -8.17 5.37 2.75
C LEU A 11 -8.26 5.81 4.21
N ALA A 12 -8.83 6.99 4.47
CA ALA A 12 -9.05 7.49 5.83
C ALA A 12 -9.87 6.51 6.69
N ILE A 13 -10.87 5.83 6.10
CA ILE A 13 -11.66 4.79 6.78
C ILE A 13 -10.77 3.58 7.11
N TYR A 14 -9.96 3.11 6.16
CA TYR A 14 -9.06 1.98 6.41
C TYR A 14 -7.99 2.30 7.45
N TYR A 15 -7.42 3.52 7.45
CA TYR A 15 -6.49 3.96 8.49
C TYR A 15 -7.13 3.95 9.88
N LYS A 16 -8.37 4.43 10.00
CA LYS A 16 -9.12 4.37 11.26
C LYS A 16 -9.37 2.92 11.70
N ASN A 17 -9.78 2.05 10.78
CA ASN A 17 -10.10 0.66 11.11
C ASN A 17 -8.85 -0.11 11.56
N ILE A 18 -7.74 0.00 10.83
CA ILE A 18 -6.51 -0.74 11.17
C ILE A 18 -5.89 -0.24 12.48
N THR A 19 -5.94 1.06 12.75
CA THR A 19 -5.45 1.62 14.02
C THR A 19 -6.37 1.29 15.21
N ASN A 20 -7.62 0.91 14.96
CA ASN A 20 -8.54 0.37 15.96
C ASN A 20 -8.41 -1.17 16.13
N GLY A 21 -7.42 -1.80 15.48
CA GLY A 21 -7.17 -3.24 15.59
C GLY A 21 -8.00 -4.11 14.65
N ILE A 22 -8.71 -3.55 13.67
CA ILE A 22 -9.37 -4.33 12.61
C ILE A 22 -8.32 -4.70 11.57
N THR A 23 -7.82 -5.93 11.62
CA THR A 23 -6.67 -6.40 10.82
C THR A 23 -7.06 -7.04 9.49
N GLU A 24 -8.28 -7.55 9.37
CA GLU A 24 -8.82 -8.12 8.14
C GLU A 24 -9.58 -7.05 7.34
N LEU A 25 -8.84 -6.32 6.49
CA LEU A 25 -9.42 -5.27 5.66
C LEU A 25 -9.67 -5.76 4.24
N SER A 26 -10.85 -5.44 3.71
CA SER A 26 -11.19 -5.72 2.32
C SER A 26 -11.95 -4.58 1.65
N LEU A 27 -11.95 -4.62 0.31
CA LEU A 27 -12.84 -3.81 -0.49
C LEU A 27 -14.29 -4.04 -0.04
N SER A 28 -15.06 -2.98 0.10
CA SER A 28 -16.51 -3.07 0.37
C SER A 28 -17.22 -3.78 -0.79
N GLU A 29 -18.43 -4.30 -0.56
CA GLU A 29 -19.21 -4.95 -1.63
C GLU A 29 -19.44 -4.02 -2.82
N THR A 30 -19.72 -2.75 -2.55
CA THR A 30 -19.88 -1.71 -3.59
C THR A 30 -18.60 -1.51 -4.40
N GLN A 31 -17.43 -1.55 -3.77
CA GLN A 31 -16.14 -1.46 -4.46
C GLN A 31 -15.85 -2.73 -5.25
N LYS A 32 -16.09 -3.91 -4.67
CA LYS A 32 -15.91 -5.22 -5.32
C LYS A 32 -16.69 -5.31 -6.62
N ALA A 33 -17.93 -4.84 -6.64
CA ALA A 33 -18.80 -4.79 -7.82
C ALA A 33 -18.25 -3.91 -8.96
N GLN A 34 -17.37 -2.96 -8.65
CA GLN A 34 -16.76 -2.03 -9.61
C GLN A 34 -15.31 -2.41 -9.96
N THR A 35 -14.86 -3.59 -9.53
CA THR A 35 -13.48 -4.01 -9.81
C THR A 35 -13.29 -4.41 -11.26
N THR A 36 -12.09 -4.15 -11.78
CA THR A 36 -11.62 -4.61 -13.09
C THR A 36 -10.46 -5.59 -12.91
N PRO A 37 -10.30 -6.58 -13.80
CA PRO A 37 -9.16 -7.50 -13.74
C PRO A 37 -7.88 -6.77 -14.14
N PHE A 38 -6.76 -7.14 -13.52
CA PHE A 38 -5.45 -6.73 -14.05
C PHE A 38 -5.22 -7.36 -15.43
N ASN A 39 -4.71 -6.57 -16.36
CA ASN A 39 -4.39 -7.03 -17.71
C ASN A 39 -3.03 -7.74 -17.77
N GLN A 40 -2.70 -8.30 -18.94
CA GLN A 40 -1.47 -9.09 -19.12
C GLN A 40 -0.18 -8.30 -18.84
N GLN A 41 -0.13 -6.98 -19.10
CA GLN A 41 1.04 -6.16 -18.80
C GLN A 41 1.16 -5.88 -17.30
N GLU A 42 0.02 -5.71 -16.62
CA GLU A 42 -0.05 -5.38 -15.19
C GLU A 42 0.34 -6.54 -14.28
N ILE A 43 0.19 -7.78 -14.75
CA ILE A 43 0.63 -8.97 -14.01
C ILE A 43 2.07 -9.41 -14.33
N THR A 44 2.72 -8.79 -15.33
CA THR A 44 4.09 -9.15 -15.78
C THR A 44 5.15 -8.11 -15.47
N ILE A 45 4.79 -6.97 -14.89
CA ILE A 45 5.73 -5.98 -14.38
C ILE A 45 5.79 -6.11 -12.86
N PRO A 46 7.00 -6.25 -12.26
CA PRO A 46 7.12 -6.38 -10.83
C PRO A 46 6.76 -5.07 -10.13
N VAL A 47 5.90 -5.16 -9.13
CA VAL A 47 5.53 -4.06 -8.24
C VAL A 47 6.76 -3.68 -7.42
N LYS A 48 7.16 -2.41 -7.49
CA LYS A 48 8.23 -1.85 -6.66
C LYS A 48 7.72 -1.51 -5.26
N GLY A 49 8.64 -1.36 -4.32
CA GLY A 49 8.32 -1.03 -2.93
C GLY A 49 8.37 -2.25 -2.03
N GLU A 50 7.86 -2.09 -0.82
CA GLU A 50 7.87 -3.13 0.21
C GLU A 50 6.73 -4.13 -0.02
N ASN A 51 6.93 -5.03 -0.99
CA ASN A 51 5.96 -6.05 -1.34
C ASN A 51 6.31 -7.32 -0.57
N PHE A 52 5.68 -7.50 0.59
CA PHE A 52 5.84 -8.66 1.45
C PHE A 52 5.61 -9.95 0.64
N LEU A 53 6.73 -10.59 0.25
CA LEU A 53 6.86 -11.95 -0.31
C LEU A 53 6.78 -12.10 -1.84
N SER A 54 5.96 -11.30 -2.53
CA SER A 54 5.90 -11.36 -4.00
C SER A 54 5.72 -9.98 -4.63
N PRO A 55 6.59 -9.58 -5.57
CA PRO A 55 6.38 -8.38 -6.36
C PRO A 55 5.37 -8.59 -7.51
N TRP A 56 4.79 -9.78 -7.66
CA TRP A 56 3.93 -10.12 -8.79
C TRP A 56 2.45 -10.14 -8.40
N ILE A 57 1.61 -9.59 -9.28
CA ILE A 57 0.16 -9.65 -9.16
C ILE A 57 -0.34 -11.01 -9.66
N ALA A 58 -1.22 -11.66 -8.88
CA ALA A 58 -1.82 -12.91 -9.31
C ALA A 58 -2.82 -12.68 -10.46
N LYS A 59 -2.92 -13.64 -11.37
CA LYS A 59 -3.70 -13.53 -12.61
C LYS A 59 -5.17 -13.17 -12.39
N ASP A 60 -5.78 -13.71 -11.32
CA ASP A 60 -7.20 -13.53 -11.04
C ASP A 60 -7.47 -12.35 -10.10
N THR A 61 -6.43 -11.57 -9.74
CA THR A 61 -6.59 -10.37 -8.92
C THR A 61 -7.35 -9.29 -9.68
N ARG A 62 -8.27 -8.64 -8.96
CA ARG A 62 -9.07 -7.53 -9.47
C ARG A 62 -8.85 -6.30 -8.60
N TYR A 63 -8.85 -5.13 -9.22
CA TYR A 63 -8.64 -3.87 -8.54
C TYR A 63 -9.80 -2.91 -8.71
N TYR A 64 -9.95 -2.04 -7.71
CA TYR A 64 -10.82 -0.88 -7.71
C TYR A 64 -9.97 0.38 -7.97
N GLU A 65 -10.36 1.23 -8.90
CA GLU A 65 -9.68 2.48 -9.17
C GLU A 65 -10.10 3.55 -8.15
N LEU A 66 -9.13 4.09 -7.41
CA LEU A 66 -9.33 5.18 -6.46
C LEU A 66 -9.30 6.56 -7.14
N GLY A 67 -8.65 6.64 -8.29
CA GLY A 67 -8.57 7.83 -9.12
C GLY A 67 -7.32 7.82 -9.99
N GLN A 68 -7.17 8.88 -10.78
CA GLN A 68 -6.05 9.04 -11.69
C GLN A 68 -5.57 10.49 -11.77
N PHE A 69 -4.33 10.67 -12.19
CA PHE A 69 -3.78 11.96 -12.58
C PHE A 69 -2.80 11.78 -13.73
N GLU A 70 -2.42 12.87 -14.37
CA GLU A 70 -1.61 12.82 -15.59
C GLU A 70 -0.64 14.00 -15.65
N ASP A 71 0.48 13.77 -16.33
CA ASP A 71 1.40 14.82 -16.77
C ASP A 71 1.43 14.87 -18.30
N LYS A 72 2.35 15.62 -18.90
CA LYS A 72 2.42 15.74 -20.37
C LYS A 72 2.54 14.37 -21.07
N ASP A 73 3.34 13.47 -20.51
CA ASP A 73 3.80 12.25 -21.20
C ASP A 73 3.21 10.97 -20.60
N ASN A 74 2.66 11.02 -19.38
CA ASN A 74 2.27 9.83 -18.60
C ASN A 74 0.89 9.96 -17.95
N ILE A 75 0.25 8.80 -17.75
CA ILE A 75 -1.00 8.63 -17.01
C ILE A 75 -0.69 7.80 -15.77
N PHE A 76 -1.16 8.24 -14.60
CA PHE A 76 -0.98 7.56 -13.33
C PHE A 76 -2.32 7.15 -12.75
N ARG A 77 -2.50 5.86 -12.46
CA ARG A 77 -3.72 5.32 -11.85
C ARG A 77 -3.43 4.81 -10.45
N LEU A 78 -4.19 5.31 -9.48
CA LEU A 78 -4.18 4.85 -8.11
C LEU A 78 -5.23 3.75 -7.97
N VAL A 79 -4.80 2.55 -7.62
CA VAL A 79 -5.66 1.37 -7.53
C VAL A 79 -5.56 0.73 -6.16
N MET A 80 -6.62 0.03 -5.77
CA MET A 80 -6.72 -0.69 -4.51
C MET A 80 -7.28 -2.08 -4.75
N TYR A 81 -6.68 -3.09 -4.14
CA TYR A 81 -7.06 -4.49 -4.37
C TYR A 81 -6.69 -5.36 -3.18
N ASN A 82 -7.42 -6.47 -3.02
CA ASN A 82 -7.07 -7.48 -2.04
C ASN A 82 -6.21 -8.58 -2.68
N THR A 83 -5.23 -9.09 -1.94
CA THR A 83 -4.51 -10.34 -2.24
C THR A 83 -4.41 -11.19 -0.98
N ILE A 84 -3.98 -12.44 -1.15
CA ILE A 84 -3.68 -13.34 -0.04
C ILE A 84 -2.15 -13.37 0.11
N GLY A 85 -1.68 -13.09 1.33
CA GLY A 85 -0.28 -13.20 1.73
C GLY A 85 0.07 -14.59 2.27
N GLU A 86 1.17 -14.69 2.99
CA GLU A 86 1.52 -15.93 3.70
C GLU A 86 0.46 -16.32 4.74
N SER A 87 0.33 -17.62 4.98
CA SER A 87 -0.61 -18.19 5.96
C SER A 87 -2.06 -17.68 5.77
N ASP A 88 -2.47 -17.53 4.51
CA ASP A 88 -3.78 -17.03 4.11
C ASP A 88 -4.14 -15.62 4.63
N THR A 89 -3.12 -14.81 4.97
CA THR A 89 -3.32 -13.46 5.52
C THR A 89 -3.97 -12.53 4.48
N PRO A 90 -5.12 -11.90 4.78
CA PRO A 90 -5.74 -10.95 3.86
C PRO A 90 -4.91 -9.66 3.82
N LEU A 91 -4.46 -9.31 2.62
CA LEU A 91 -3.76 -8.05 2.35
C LEU A 91 -4.69 -7.12 1.59
N LEU A 92 -4.76 -5.85 2.00
CA LEU A 92 -5.35 -4.78 1.20
C LEU A 92 -4.24 -3.87 0.70
N ASN A 93 -4.01 -3.86 -0.61
CA ASN A 93 -2.92 -3.13 -1.25
C ASN A 93 -3.44 -1.83 -1.87
N VAL A 94 -2.61 -0.79 -1.85
CA VAL A 94 -2.79 0.46 -2.57
C VAL A 94 -1.54 0.68 -3.43
N GLN A 95 -1.75 0.87 -4.73
CA GLN A 95 -0.68 0.87 -5.72
C GLN A 95 -0.87 2.00 -6.72
N LEU A 96 0.24 2.54 -7.21
CA LEU A 96 0.28 3.49 -8.31
C LEU A 96 0.85 2.82 -9.56
N ASN A 97 0.05 2.79 -10.62
CA ASN A 97 0.48 2.33 -11.94
C ASN A 97 0.80 3.55 -12.81
N SER A 98 1.92 3.51 -13.52
CA SER A 98 2.28 4.52 -14.52
C SER A 98 2.19 3.94 -15.91
N TYR A 99 1.54 4.66 -16.82
CA TYR A 99 1.39 4.31 -18.22
C TYR A 99 1.88 5.46 -19.11
N ASP A 100 2.33 5.13 -20.32
CA ASP A 100 2.53 6.14 -21.35
C ASP A 100 1.20 6.64 -21.94
N ARG A 101 1.24 7.65 -22.82
CA ARG A 101 0.04 8.15 -23.52
C ARG A 101 -0.65 7.13 -24.43
N LYS A 102 -0.01 6.01 -24.77
CA LYS A 102 -0.60 4.92 -25.55
C LYS A 102 -1.26 3.87 -24.65
N GLY A 103 -1.19 4.04 -23.33
CA GLY A 103 -1.74 3.11 -22.35
C GLY A 103 -0.83 1.91 -22.06
N ILE A 104 0.45 1.96 -22.46
CA ILE A 104 1.42 0.91 -22.15
C ILE A 104 1.91 1.10 -20.72
N LEU A 105 1.85 0.06 -19.90
CA LEU A 105 2.35 0.11 -18.53
C LEU A 105 3.87 0.29 -18.54
N LEU A 106 4.34 1.34 -17.86
CA LEU A 106 5.75 1.68 -17.74
C LEU A 106 6.35 1.16 -16.43
N ASP A 107 5.63 1.35 -15.32
CA ASP A 107 6.15 1.08 -13.99
C ASP A 107 5.03 0.98 -12.96
N VAL A 108 5.33 0.35 -11.83
CA VAL A 108 4.36 0.09 -10.76
C VAL A 108 5.01 0.28 -9.39
N LEU A 109 4.33 0.98 -8.49
CA LEU A 109 4.80 1.22 -7.12
C LEU A 109 3.72 0.92 -6.09
N LEU A 110 4.00 0.00 -5.17
CA LEU A 110 3.19 -0.21 -3.99
C LEU A 110 3.36 0.98 -3.04
N LEU A 111 2.24 1.54 -2.61
CA LEU A 111 2.18 2.71 -1.73
C LEU A 111 1.77 2.35 -0.31
N SER A 112 0.98 1.30 -0.13
CA SER A 112 0.59 0.77 1.18
C SER A 112 0.09 -0.65 1.05
N THR A 113 0.37 -1.47 2.05
CA THR A 113 -0.31 -2.73 2.31
C THR A 113 -0.84 -2.70 3.73
N PHE A 114 -2.15 -2.86 3.87
CA PHE A 114 -2.81 -2.98 5.16
C PHE A 114 -2.95 -4.46 5.49
N PHE A 115 -2.41 -4.87 6.62
CA PHE A 115 -2.63 -6.21 7.16
C PHE A 115 -2.31 -6.25 8.65
N GLY A 116 -2.84 -7.26 9.33
CA GLY A 116 -2.30 -7.69 10.61
C GLY A 116 -2.11 -9.21 10.62
N TYR A 117 -1.05 -9.65 11.28
CA TYR A 117 -0.70 -11.05 11.44
C TYR A 117 -0.17 -11.25 12.85
N GLU A 118 -0.76 -12.16 13.60
CA GLU A 118 -0.36 -12.46 14.99
C GLU A 118 -0.19 -11.21 15.85
N ASP A 119 1.05 -10.79 16.09
CA ASP A 119 1.49 -9.71 16.96
C ASP A 119 1.94 -8.44 16.21
N ILE A 120 1.68 -8.35 14.90
CA ILE A 120 2.09 -7.22 14.09
C ILE A 120 0.96 -6.72 13.19
N ILE A 121 0.79 -5.40 13.14
CA ILE A 121 -0.11 -4.72 12.21
C ILE A 121 0.73 -3.75 11.39
N ARG A 122 0.51 -3.69 10.08
CA ARG A 122 1.23 -2.79 9.17
C ARG A 122 0.31 -2.03 8.25
N PHE A 123 0.73 -0.80 7.94
CA PHE A 123 0.11 0.08 6.95
C PHE A 123 1.09 1.19 6.57
N SER A 124 0.79 1.97 5.53
CA SER A 124 1.60 3.13 5.17
C SER A 124 0.78 4.39 4.92
N HIS A 125 1.35 5.53 5.27
CA HIS A 125 0.93 6.82 4.73
C HIS A 125 1.81 7.18 3.55
N PHE A 126 1.24 7.83 2.55
CA PHE A 126 2.01 8.31 1.41
C PHE A 126 1.54 9.68 0.92
N LYS A 127 2.47 10.41 0.32
CA LYS A 127 2.24 11.73 -0.25
C LYS A 127 2.97 11.88 -1.57
N ILE A 128 2.23 12.25 -2.62
CA ILE A 128 2.78 12.66 -3.91
C ILE A 128 2.81 14.18 -3.93
N SER A 129 3.99 14.76 -4.04
CA SER A 129 4.20 16.21 -4.02
C SER A 129 4.13 16.79 -5.44
N PRO A 130 3.88 18.12 -5.59
CA PRO A 130 3.78 18.75 -6.92
C PRO A 130 5.05 18.63 -7.77
N ASP A 131 6.20 18.44 -7.14
CA ASP A 131 7.47 18.20 -7.78
C ASP A 131 7.66 16.74 -8.23
N TYR A 132 6.63 15.89 -8.14
CA TYR A 132 6.67 14.46 -8.45
C TYR A 132 7.51 13.59 -7.49
N THR A 133 7.79 14.10 -6.28
CA THR A 133 8.36 13.28 -5.21
C THR A 133 7.24 12.53 -4.50
N ILE A 134 7.39 11.22 -4.35
CA ILE A 134 6.51 10.34 -3.56
C ILE A 134 7.23 10.03 -2.25
N ALA A 135 6.63 10.37 -1.12
CA ALA A 135 7.10 9.97 0.21
C ALA A 135 6.17 8.88 0.75
N ILE A 136 6.74 7.82 1.32
CA ILE A 136 6.02 6.69 1.92
C ILE A 136 6.60 6.44 3.31
N ASP A 137 5.75 6.59 4.33
CA ASP A 137 6.06 6.25 5.72
C ASP A 137 5.31 4.96 6.06
N ASN A 138 6.05 3.87 6.23
CA ASN A 138 5.54 2.57 6.62
C ASN A 138 5.52 2.49 8.14
N TYR A 139 4.38 2.08 8.68
CA TYR A 139 4.15 1.95 10.10
C TYR A 139 3.96 0.50 10.49
N VAL A 140 4.38 0.21 11.72
CA VAL A 140 4.08 -1.02 12.44
C VAL A 140 3.35 -0.69 13.74
N ILE A 141 2.41 -1.53 14.15
CA ILE A 141 1.82 -1.51 15.49
C ILE A 141 2.03 -2.89 16.10
N TYR A 142 2.60 -2.93 17.29
CA TYR A 142 2.68 -4.13 18.13
C TYR A 142 1.56 -4.07 19.19
N PRO A 143 0.48 -4.86 19.05
CA PRO A 143 -0.67 -4.76 19.92
C PRO A 143 -0.48 -5.46 21.26
N TYR A 144 0.61 -6.21 21.45
CA TYR A 144 0.92 -6.94 22.69
C TYR A 144 2.20 -6.42 23.34
N GLU A 145 2.23 -6.45 24.68
CA GLU A 145 3.45 -6.28 25.45
C GLU A 145 4.29 -7.56 25.38
N PRO A 146 5.63 -7.46 25.48
CA PRO A 146 6.47 -8.61 25.76
C PRO A 146 6.00 -9.26 27.07
N GLY A 147 5.64 -10.54 27.03
CA GLY A 147 5.24 -11.29 28.21
C GLY A 147 6.08 -12.54 28.41
N GLU A 148 6.03 -13.10 29.62
CA GLU A 148 6.66 -14.37 29.94
C GLU A 148 5.77 -15.54 29.48
N TYR A 149 6.40 -16.64 29.06
CA TYR A 149 5.82 -17.93 28.65
C TYR A 149 4.28 -18.00 28.59
N GLY A 150 3.73 -17.88 27.38
CA GLY A 150 2.30 -18.09 27.11
C GLY A 150 1.37 -16.93 27.49
N THR A 151 1.91 -15.83 28.02
CA THR A 151 1.15 -14.59 28.25
C THR A 151 1.62 -13.50 27.29
N THR A 152 0.70 -12.91 26.54
CA THR A 152 0.94 -11.75 25.68
C THR A 152 -0.16 -10.72 25.97
N PRO A 153 -0.02 -9.94 27.06
CA PRO A 153 -1.06 -8.99 27.43
C PRO A 153 -1.17 -7.90 26.36
N HIS A 154 -2.40 -7.50 26.04
CA HIS A 154 -2.62 -6.41 25.10
C HIS A 154 -2.05 -5.09 25.65
N LYS A 155 -1.32 -4.37 24.80
CA LYS A 155 -0.90 -2.99 25.09
C LYS A 155 -2.12 -2.12 25.25
N LYS A 156 -2.08 -1.20 26.22
CA LYS A 156 -3.11 -0.16 26.34
C LYS A 156 -2.86 0.90 25.25
N ASN A 157 -3.73 0.94 24.23
CA ASN A 157 -3.64 1.88 23.10
C ASN A 157 -2.31 1.81 22.34
N PRO A 158 -1.98 0.66 21.72
CA PRO A 158 -0.74 0.53 20.95
C PRO A 158 -0.67 1.62 19.88
N LYS A 159 0.54 2.18 19.68
CA LYS A 159 0.75 3.30 18.77
C LYS A 159 1.51 2.85 17.53
N PRO A 160 1.21 3.44 16.36
CA PRO A 160 2.03 3.23 15.17
C PRO A 160 3.45 3.76 15.38
N GLU A 161 4.43 2.90 15.11
CA GLU A 161 5.86 3.21 15.05
C GLU A 161 6.30 3.22 13.59
N VAL A 162 7.14 4.18 13.19
CA VAL A 162 7.70 4.19 11.83
C VAL A 162 8.72 3.05 11.71
N TYR A 163 8.52 2.17 10.75
CA TYR A 163 9.41 1.04 10.44
C TYR A 163 10.30 1.36 9.23
N ILE A 164 9.75 1.94 8.17
CA ILE A 164 10.51 2.31 6.96
C ILE A 164 10.03 3.66 6.45
N ARG A 165 10.98 4.53 6.10
CA ARG A 165 10.72 5.72 5.27
C ARG A 165 11.33 5.53 3.90
N ALA A 166 10.54 5.68 2.86
CA ALA A 166 11.00 5.63 1.48
C ALA A 166 10.61 6.90 0.72
N LYS A 167 11.47 7.36 -0.18
CA LYS A 167 11.12 8.39 -1.16
C LYS A 167 11.44 7.90 -2.55
N TYR A 168 10.52 8.18 -3.47
CA TYR A 168 10.67 7.96 -4.89
C TYR A 168 10.53 9.28 -5.64
N LYS A 169 11.16 9.35 -6.80
CA LYS A 169 10.95 10.43 -7.78
C LYS A 169 10.36 9.81 -9.04
N ILE A 170 9.29 10.41 -9.55
CA ILE A 170 8.78 10.04 -10.88
C ILE A 170 9.67 10.73 -11.93
N VAL A 171 10.29 9.94 -12.79
CA VAL A 171 11.16 10.43 -13.87
C VAL A 171 10.75 9.74 -15.17
N LYS A 172 10.08 10.49 -16.05
CA LYS A 172 9.55 9.98 -17.33
C LYS A 172 8.66 8.74 -17.13
N GLY A 173 7.72 8.80 -16.19
CA GLY A 173 6.83 7.69 -15.84
C GLY A 173 7.43 6.61 -14.93
N TYR A 174 8.75 6.57 -14.73
CA TYR A 174 9.38 5.57 -13.87
C TYR A 174 9.54 6.04 -12.43
N PHE A 175 9.26 5.16 -11.47
CA PHE A 175 9.47 5.36 -10.04
C PHE A 175 10.90 5.01 -9.67
N LYS A 176 11.71 6.03 -9.40
CA LYS A 176 13.11 5.88 -8.96
C LYS A 176 13.22 6.08 -7.46
N LEU A 177 13.69 5.06 -6.73
CA LEU A 177 14.00 5.19 -5.31
C LEU A 177 15.13 6.20 -5.13
N THR A 178 14.94 7.19 -4.28
CA THR A 178 15.93 8.24 -3.98
C THR A 178 16.37 8.23 -2.53
N PHE A 179 15.58 7.65 -1.64
CA PHE A 179 15.88 7.54 -0.22
C PHE A 179 15.17 6.32 0.37
N ARG A 180 15.86 5.58 1.23
CA ARG A 180 15.27 4.55 2.08
C ARG A 180 15.99 4.56 3.42
N GLU A 181 15.23 4.53 4.49
CA GLU A 181 15.72 4.43 5.85
C GLU A 181 14.85 3.45 6.62
N GLU A 182 15.48 2.53 7.33
CA GLU A 182 14.84 1.49 8.10
C GLU A 182 15.12 1.73 9.59
N TYR A 183 14.09 1.62 10.40
CA TYR A 183 14.15 1.85 11.83
C TYR A 183 14.09 0.50 12.54
N LYS A 184 14.92 0.32 13.56
CA LYS A 184 14.75 -0.78 14.49
C LYS A 184 13.48 -0.51 15.30
N THR A 185 12.49 -1.37 15.13
CA THR A 185 11.27 -1.36 15.93
C THR A 185 11.38 -2.46 17.00
N ASN A 186 10.62 -2.31 18.08
CA ASN A 186 10.74 -3.15 19.29
C ASN A 186 10.40 -4.62 19.08
#